data_AF-A0A7Y2UE16-F1
#
_entry.id   AF-A0A7Y2UE16-F1
#
_cell.length_a   1.000
_cell.length_b   1.000
_cell.length_c   1.000
_cell.angle_alpha   90.00
_cell.angle_beta   90.00
_cell.angle_gamma   90.00
#
_symmetry.space_group_name_H-M   'P 1'
#
loop_
_entity.id
_entity.type
_entity.pdbx_description
1 polymer ?
#
loop_
_entity_poly.entity_id
_entity_poly.type
_entity_poly.pdbx_seq_one_letter_code
_entity_poly.pdbx_strand_id
1 'polypeptide(L)'
;MTRWLKEPLLHFLLIGAGLFMLYGWASDEDAGRPDQIIFAETEVDRLINLWERKWQRLPSQTELQGLIEQQIREEVFYREALAMGLDKNDTVVRRRMAQKLEFISNDLASLAEPDDAKLQAYLDEHREKFLIPGRISYSQVFLNRDKRGRQVSADAEQLLEELSQSPVDVDITMAGDAFMGGYR
;
A
#
# COMPACT_ATOMS: atom_id res chain seq x y z
N MET A 1 -58.14 4.79 -38.47
CA MET A 1 -57.03 4.76 -37.48
C MET A 1 -57.32 3.79 -36.32
N THR A 2 -57.73 2.54 -36.60
CA THR A 2 -58.08 1.54 -35.55
C THR A 2 -57.62 0.12 -35.90
N ARG A 3 -56.60 0.00 -36.76
CA ARG A 3 -56.03 -1.31 -37.14
C ARG A 3 -54.98 -1.80 -36.13
N TRP A 4 -54.29 -0.87 -35.48
CA TRP A 4 -53.24 -1.14 -34.50
C TRP A 4 -53.79 -1.73 -33.19
N LEU A 5 -55.01 -1.35 -32.79
CA LEU A 5 -55.69 -1.92 -31.61
C LEU A 5 -56.26 -3.33 -31.82
N LYS A 6 -56.08 -3.94 -32.98
CA LYS A 6 -56.49 -5.35 -33.23
C LYS A 6 -55.30 -6.25 -33.50
N GLU A 7 -54.08 -5.72 -33.48
CA GLU A 7 -52.88 -6.51 -33.73
C GLU A 7 -52.47 -7.24 -32.45
N PRO A 8 -52.45 -8.59 -32.45
CA PRO A 8 -52.11 -9.36 -31.26
C PRO A 8 -50.67 -9.10 -30.78
N LEU A 9 -49.79 -8.69 -31.70
CA LEU A 9 -48.40 -8.34 -31.43
C LEU A 9 -48.28 -7.08 -30.57
N LEU A 10 -49.15 -6.08 -30.78
CA LEU A 10 -49.16 -4.85 -29.99
C LEU A 10 -49.61 -5.12 -28.54
N HIS A 11 -50.59 -6.00 -28.36
CA HIS A 11 -51.06 -6.42 -27.04
C HIS A 11 -49.99 -7.20 -26.29
N PHE A 12 -49.31 -8.13 -26.98
CA PHE A 12 -48.18 -8.86 -26.40
C PHE A 12 -47.05 -7.91 -25.97
N LEU A 13 -46.71 -6.92 -26.80
CA LEU A 13 -45.68 -5.93 -26.47
C LEU A 13 -46.09 -5.05 -25.27
N LEU A 14 -47.34 -4.60 -25.21
CA LEU A 14 -47.85 -3.78 -24.11
C LEU A 14 -47.95 -4.57 -22.80
N ILE A 15 -48.41 -5.82 -22.85
CA ILE A 15 -48.47 -6.72 -21.70
C ILE A 15 -47.04 -7.05 -21.24
N GLY A 16 -46.13 -7.33 -22.17
CA GLY A 16 -44.73 -7.58 -21.88
C GLY A 16 -44.05 -6.37 -21.25
N ALA A 17 -44.22 -5.17 -21.82
CA ALA A 17 -43.70 -3.93 -21.27
C ALA A 17 -44.31 -3.60 -19.90
N GLY A 18 -45.61 -3.85 -19.72
CA GLY A 18 -46.29 -3.71 -18.44
C GLY A 18 -45.74 -4.67 -17.39
N LEU A 19 -45.57 -5.95 -17.73
CA LEU A 19 -44.93 -6.94 -16.86
C LEU A 19 -43.47 -6.58 -16.55
N PHE A 20 -42.71 -6.07 -17.52
CA PHE A 20 -41.31 -5.68 -17.32
C PHE A 20 -41.17 -4.42 -16.45
N MET A 21 -42.08 -3.44 -16.59
CA MET A 21 -42.15 -2.29 -15.68
C MET A 21 -42.59 -2.69 -14.28
N LEU A 22 -43.59 -3.57 -14.16
CA LEU A 22 -44.11 -4.02 -12.87
C LEU A 22 -43.07 -4.92 -12.18
N TYR A 23 -42.38 -5.77 -12.94
CA TYR A 23 -41.21 -6.51 -12.48
C TYR A 23 -40.11 -5.54 -12.07
N GLY A 24 -39.66 -4.62 -12.92
CA GLY A 24 -38.59 -3.67 -12.59
C GLY A 24 -38.91 -2.75 -11.40
N TRP A 25 -40.17 -2.39 -11.19
CA TRP A 25 -40.59 -1.59 -10.03
C TRP A 25 -40.77 -2.43 -8.76
N ALA A 26 -41.12 -3.71 -8.89
CA ALA A 26 -41.09 -4.66 -7.77
C ALA A 26 -39.67 -5.20 -7.49
N SER A 27 -38.76 -5.05 -8.45
CA SER A 27 -37.36 -5.51 -8.42
C SER A 27 -36.44 -4.29 -8.31
N ASP A 28 -36.62 -3.49 -7.26
CA ASP A 28 -35.64 -2.44 -6.91
C ASP A 28 -34.31 -3.05 -6.42
N GLU A 29 -34.21 -4.38 -6.33
CA GLU A 29 -33.03 -5.12 -5.90
C GLU A 29 -32.90 -6.46 -6.66
N ASP A 30 -32.25 -6.44 -7.83
CA ASP A 30 -31.41 -7.58 -8.27
C ASP A 30 -30.10 -7.62 -7.44
N ALA A 31 -30.22 -7.40 -6.12
CA ALA A 31 -29.28 -7.80 -5.09
C ALA A 31 -29.88 -9.06 -4.46
N GLY A 32 -29.44 -10.23 -4.92
CA GLY A 32 -30.11 -11.52 -4.70
C GLY A 32 -30.58 -11.73 -3.27
N ARG A 33 -31.86 -12.13 -3.12
CA ARG A 33 -32.51 -12.65 -1.90
C ARG A 33 -31.73 -12.33 -0.60
N PRO A 34 -31.98 -11.17 0.04
CA PRO A 34 -31.21 -10.71 1.19
C PRO A 34 -31.11 -11.75 2.33
N ASP A 35 -32.09 -12.64 2.43
CA ASP A 35 -32.25 -13.59 3.54
C ASP A 35 -31.53 -14.94 3.36
N GLN A 36 -30.88 -15.19 2.21
CA GLN A 36 -30.20 -16.47 1.97
C GLN A 36 -28.69 -16.29 1.78
N ILE A 37 -27.91 -16.86 2.70
CA ILE A 37 -26.46 -17.01 2.59
C ILE A 37 -26.18 -18.41 2.04
N ILE A 38 -25.85 -18.50 0.76
CA ILE A 38 -25.44 -19.75 0.13
C ILE A 38 -23.93 -19.88 0.30
N PHE A 39 -23.51 -20.71 1.24
CA PHE A 39 -22.10 -21.06 1.43
C PHE A 39 -21.74 -22.20 0.48
N ALA A 40 -21.16 -21.88 -0.67
CA ALA A 40 -20.77 -22.87 -1.68
C ALA A 40 -19.54 -23.67 -1.25
N GLU A 41 -19.37 -24.89 -1.77
CA GLU A 41 -18.19 -25.73 -1.53
C GLU A 41 -16.89 -25.02 -1.91
N THR A 42 -16.91 -24.20 -2.97
CA THR A 42 -15.76 -23.39 -3.41
C THR A 42 -15.28 -22.39 -2.36
N GLU A 43 -16.18 -21.92 -1.49
CA GLU A 43 -15.85 -21.00 -0.40
C GLU A 43 -15.18 -21.74 0.76
N VAL A 44 -15.59 -22.99 1.02
CA VAL A 44 -14.93 -23.89 1.97
C VAL A 44 -13.51 -24.20 1.51
N ASP A 45 -13.33 -24.51 0.22
CA ASP A 45 -12.01 -24.76 -0.36
C ASP A 45 -11.10 -23.52 -0.24
N ARG A 46 -11.64 -22.31 -0.46
CA ARG A 46 -10.92 -21.05 -0.25
C ARG A 46 -10.43 -20.93 1.20
N LEU A 47 -11.29 -21.21 2.18
CA LEU A 47 -10.93 -21.16 3.60
C LEU A 47 -9.83 -22.18 3.95
N ILE A 48 -9.91 -23.40 3.42
CA ILE A 48 -8.88 -24.43 3.60
C ILE A 48 -7.54 -23.98 3.01
N ASN A 49 -7.55 -23.46 1.78
CA ASN A 49 -6.34 -22.96 1.11
C ASN A 49 -5.68 -21.80 1.86
N LEU A 50 -6.48 -20.85 2.38
CA LEU A 50 -5.97 -19.74 3.18
C LEU A 50 -5.37 -20.22 4.50
N TRP A 51 -6.02 -21.20 5.15
CA TRP A 51 -5.52 -21.80 6.37
C TRP A 51 -4.19 -22.52 6.12
N GLU A 52 -4.12 -23.36 5.10
CA GLU A 52 -2.90 -24.11 4.76
C GLU A 52 -1.75 -23.18 4.41
N ARG A 53 -1.97 -22.12 3.63
CA ARG A 53 -0.92 -21.13 3.34
C ARG A 53 -0.38 -20.47 4.61
N LYS A 54 -1.25 -20.18 5.58
CA LYS A 54 -0.87 -19.50 6.82
C LYS A 54 -0.20 -20.43 7.83
N TRP A 55 -0.72 -21.64 8.00
CA TRP A 55 -0.33 -22.56 9.07
C TRP A 55 0.47 -23.77 8.60
N GLN A 56 0.65 -23.91 7.29
CA GLN A 56 1.38 -25.00 6.61
C GLN A 56 0.87 -26.39 7.00
N ARG A 57 -0.45 -26.50 7.27
CA ARG A 57 -1.18 -27.74 7.53
C ARG A 57 -2.66 -27.58 7.19
N LEU A 58 -3.38 -28.68 7.05
CA LEU A 58 -4.84 -28.67 6.93
C LEU A 58 -5.53 -28.31 8.26
N PRO A 59 -6.70 -27.66 8.21
CA PRO A 59 -7.52 -27.41 9.40
C PRO A 59 -8.13 -28.72 9.90
N SER A 60 -8.29 -28.84 11.22
CA SER A 60 -9.14 -29.88 11.81
C SER A 60 -10.62 -29.57 11.57
N GLN A 61 -11.50 -30.56 11.75
CA GLN A 61 -12.94 -30.37 11.55
C GLN A 61 -13.52 -29.24 12.43
N THR A 62 -13.10 -29.16 13.69
CA THR A 62 -13.55 -28.10 14.60
C THR A 62 -13.05 -26.72 14.18
N GLU A 63 -11.81 -26.63 13.71
CA GLU A 63 -11.24 -25.37 13.21
C GLU A 63 -11.95 -24.94 11.93
N LEU A 64 -12.19 -25.86 11.00
CA LEU A 64 -12.90 -25.59 9.75
C LEU A 64 -14.32 -25.10 10.02
N GLN A 65 -15.05 -25.76 10.94
CA GLN A 65 -16.37 -25.31 11.36
C GLN A 65 -16.34 -23.89 11.94
N GLY A 66 -15.35 -23.57 12.77
CA GLY A 66 -15.17 -22.23 13.31
C GLY A 66 -14.90 -21.18 12.23
N LEU A 67 -14.10 -21.50 11.21
CA LEU A 67 -13.85 -20.62 10.07
C LEU A 67 -15.14 -20.34 9.27
N ILE A 68 -15.95 -21.38 9.05
CA ILE A 68 -17.23 -21.26 8.33
C ILE A 68 -18.19 -20.36 9.13
N GLU A 69 -18.34 -20.60 10.44
CA GLU A 69 -19.20 -19.80 11.31
C GLU A 69 -18.76 -18.33 11.36
N GLN A 70 -17.45 -18.08 11.38
CA GLN A 70 -16.90 -16.73 11.32
C GLN A 70 -17.24 -16.05 9.98
N GLN A 71 -17.04 -16.74 8.85
CA GLN A 71 -17.33 -16.19 7.52
C GLN A 71 -18.82 -15.90 7.33
N ILE A 72 -19.70 -16.78 7.83
CA ILE A 72 -21.15 -16.55 7.82
C ILE A 72 -21.50 -15.30 8.62
N ARG A 73 -20.94 -15.16 9.83
CA ARG A 73 -21.19 -13.99 10.69
C ARG A 73 -20.72 -12.69 10.03
N GLU A 74 -19.55 -12.72 9.40
CA GLU A 74 -19.01 -11.59 8.66
C GLU A 74 -19.94 -11.17 7.52
N GLU A 75 -20.45 -12.14 6.74
CA GLU A 75 -21.39 -11.89 5.65
C GLU A 75 -22.72 -11.28 6.16
N VAL A 76 -23.26 -11.81 7.27
CA VAL A 76 -24.45 -11.25 7.91
C VAL A 76 -24.20 -9.79 8.29
N PHE A 77 -23.11 -9.50 9.01
CA PHE A 77 -22.81 -8.13 9.44
C PHE A 77 -22.54 -7.20 8.27
N TYR A 78 -21.90 -7.68 7.21
CA TYR A 78 -21.65 -6.90 6.01
C TYR A 78 -22.95 -6.49 5.34
N ARG A 79 -23.89 -7.43 5.13
CA ARG A 79 -25.20 -7.15 4.53
C ARG A 79 -26.03 -6.19 5.38
N GLU A 80 -26.08 -6.42 6.68
CA GLU A 80 -26.78 -5.53 7.62
C GLU A 80 -26.18 -4.12 7.63
N ALA A 81 -24.84 -4.00 7.57
CA ALA A 81 -24.16 -2.72 7.49
C ALA A 81 -24.51 -1.96 6.20
N LEU A 82 -24.63 -2.66 5.06
CA LEU A 82 -25.08 -2.07 3.80
C LEU A 82 -26.56 -1.67 3.84
N ALA A 83 -27.43 -2.52 4.42
CA ALA A 83 -28.86 -2.21 4.59
C ALA A 83 -29.07 -0.96 5.46
N MET A 84 -28.24 -0.78 6.48
CA MET A 84 -28.19 0.44 7.31
C MET A 84 -27.48 1.62 6.63
N GLY A 85 -26.87 1.42 5.45
CA GLY A 85 -26.14 2.44 4.71
C GLY A 85 -24.86 2.93 5.40
N LEU A 86 -24.22 2.09 6.21
CA LEU A 86 -23.00 2.45 6.97
C LEU A 86 -21.78 2.69 6.08
N ASP A 87 -21.83 2.28 4.83
CA ASP A 87 -20.82 2.57 3.81
C ASP A 87 -20.94 4.00 3.24
N LYS A 88 -22.12 4.62 3.34
CA LYS A 88 -22.42 5.92 2.73
C LYS A 88 -21.78 7.06 3.51
N ASN A 89 -21.07 7.92 2.80
CA ASN A 89 -20.38 9.10 3.35
C ASN A 89 -19.34 8.80 4.44
N ASP A 90 -18.93 7.54 4.60
CA ASP A 90 -17.84 7.19 5.50
C ASP A 90 -16.47 7.41 4.82
N THR A 91 -15.65 8.25 5.45
CA THR A 91 -14.33 8.62 4.90
C THR A 91 -13.32 7.47 4.96
N VAL A 92 -13.44 6.56 5.92
CA VAL A 92 -12.57 5.38 6.08
C VAL A 92 -12.89 4.37 4.98
N VAL A 93 -14.18 4.04 4.77
CA VAL A 93 -14.63 3.15 3.71
C VAL A 93 -14.22 3.68 2.34
N ARG A 94 -14.47 4.98 2.07
CA ARG A 94 -14.05 5.62 0.81
C ARG A 94 -12.55 5.50 0.58
N ARG A 95 -11.74 5.82 1.59
CA ARG A 95 -10.27 5.74 1.49
C ARG A 95 -9.79 4.31 1.26
N ARG A 96 -10.37 3.33 1.95
CA ARG A 96 -10.03 1.91 1.77
C ARG A 96 -10.37 1.42 0.37
N MET A 97 -11.50 1.83 -0.20
CA MET A 97 -11.85 1.46 -1.58
C MET A 97 -10.90 2.07 -2.61
N ALA A 98 -10.52 3.35 -2.43
CA ALA A 98 -9.51 3.97 -3.28
C ALA A 98 -8.17 3.22 -3.22
N GLN A 99 -7.71 2.87 -2.01
CA GLN A 99 -6.49 2.07 -1.82
C GLN A 99 -6.55 0.70 -2.50
N LYS A 100 -7.69 -0.01 -2.40
CA LYS A 100 -7.88 -1.30 -3.09
C LYS A 100 -7.80 -1.15 -4.62
N LEU A 101 -8.38 -0.08 -5.17
CA LEU A 101 -8.35 0.17 -6.61
C LEU A 101 -6.95 0.57 -7.10
N GLU A 102 -6.24 1.38 -6.33
CA GLU A 102 -4.86 1.77 -6.61
C GLU A 102 -3.95 0.53 -6.66
N PHE A 103 -4.11 -0.40 -5.71
CA PHE A 103 -3.37 -1.67 -5.71
C PHE A 103 -3.59 -2.47 -7.00
N ILE A 104 -4.84 -2.65 -7.42
CA ILE A 104 -5.18 -3.37 -8.67
C ILE A 104 -4.61 -2.64 -9.90
N SER A 105 -4.71 -1.31 -9.92
CA SER A 105 -4.26 -0.50 -11.06
C SER A 105 -2.74 -0.55 -11.22
N ASN A 106 -2.00 -0.53 -10.10
CA ASN A 106 -0.54 -0.64 -10.12
C ASN A 106 -0.08 -2.02 -10.62
N ASP A 107 -0.76 -3.09 -10.22
CA ASP A 107 -0.44 -4.45 -10.68
C ASP A 107 -0.71 -4.64 -12.19
N LEU A 108 -1.78 -4.01 -12.71
CA LEU A 108 -2.06 -3.97 -14.15
C LEU A 108 -1.04 -3.12 -14.92
N ALA A 109 -0.57 -2.00 -14.35
CA ALA A 109 0.44 -1.16 -14.97
C ALA A 109 1.80 -1.86 -15.08
N SER A 110 2.11 -2.80 -14.19
CA SER A 110 3.33 -3.63 -14.27
C SER A 110 3.28 -4.76 -15.29
N LEU A 111 2.15 -5.03 -15.94
CA LEU A 111 2.06 -6.08 -16.97
C LEU A 111 2.84 -5.73 -18.25
N ALA A 112 3.09 -4.45 -18.51
CA ALA A 112 3.91 -4.00 -19.62
C ALA A 112 5.31 -3.63 -19.12
N GLU A 113 6.16 -4.63 -18.93
CA GLU A 113 7.57 -4.37 -18.61
C GLU A 113 8.23 -3.56 -19.74
N PRO A 114 8.88 -2.42 -19.45
CA PRO A 114 9.63 -1.69 -20.45
C PRO A 114 10.81 -2.54 -20.94
N ASP A 115 11.04 -2.52 -22.24
CA ASP A 115 12.22 -3.15 -22.84
C ASP A 115 13.52 -2.46 -22.41
N ASP A 116 14.64 -3.18 -22.55
CA ASP A 116 15.97 -2.68 -22.18
C ASP A 116 16.33 -1.35 -22.86
N ALA A 117 15.83 -1.11 -24.08
CA ALA A 117 16.10 0.12 -24.81
C ALA A 117 15.43 1.33 -24.14
N LYS A 118 14.18 1.17 -23.69
CA LYS A 118 13.46 2.21 -22.91
C LYS A 118 14.11 2.43 -21.55
N LEU A 119 14.56 1.37 -20.88
CA LEU A 119 15.26 1.48 -19.60
C LEU A 119 16.57 2.25 -19.75
N GLN A 120 17.37 1.94 -20.77
CA GLN A 120 18.62 2.64 -21.05
C GLN A 120 18.39 4.11 -21.39
N ALA A 121 17.39 4.43 -22.22
CA ALA A 121 17.03 5.80 -22.54
C ALA A 121 16.61 6.59 -21.29
N TYR A 122 15.81 5.99 -20.41
CA TYR A 122 15.40 6.63 -19.16
C TYR A 122 16.58 6.84 -18.19
N LEU A 123 17.48 5.87 -18.08
CA LEU A 123 18.70 5.97 -17.29
C LEU A 123 19.61 7.10 -17.79
N ASP A 124 19.79 7.20 -19.11
CA ASP A 124 20.62 8.24 -19.72
C ASP A 124 20.02 9.64 -19.51
N GLU A 125 18.70 9.77 -19.60
CA GLU A 125 17.96 11.02 -19.34
C GLU A 125 17.96 11.42 -17.85
N HIS A 126 17.95 10.44 -16.93
CA HIS A 126 17.78 10.67 -15.49
C HIS A 126 18.98 10.24 -14.65
N ARG A 127 20.19 10.32 -15.22
CA ARG A 127 21.41 9.77 -14.63
C ARG A 127 21.65 10.23 -13.20
N GLU A 128 21.33 11.48 -12.89
CA GLU A 128 21.46 12.09 -11.55
C GLU A 128 20.67 11.35 -10.45
N LYS A 129 19.52 10.76 -10.78
CA LYS A 129 18.69 9.99 -9.82
C LYS A 129 19.33 8.66 -9.42
N PHE A 130 20.27 8.17 -10.22
CA PHE A 130 20.91 6.86 -10.06
C PHE A 130 22.39 6.95 -9.68
N LEU A 131 22.87 8.16 -9.35
CA LEU A 131 24.21 8.35 -8.82
C LEU A 131 24.27 7.91 -7.36
N ILE A 132 25.30 7.17 -7.00
CA ILE A 132 25.68 6.97 -5.60
C ILE A 132 26.44 8.24 -5.19
N PRO A 133 25.99 9.00 -4.18
CA PRO A 133 26.71 10.19 -3.74
C PRO A 133 28.14 9.82 -3.33
N GLY A 134 29.10 10.61 -3.79
CA GLY A 134 30.48 10.48 -3.34
C GLY A 134 30.54 10.60 -1.82
N ARG A 135 31.08 9.59 -1.15
CA ARG A 135 31.29 9.64 0.30
C ARG A 135 32.70 10.17 0.55
N ILE A 136 32.79 11.20 1.39
CA ILE A 136 34.07 11.68 1.92
C ILE A 136 34.17 11.29 3.39
N SER A 137 35.33 10.79 3.77
CA SER A 137 35.70 10.62 5.17
C SER A 137 36.65 11.74 5.54
N TYR A 138 36.38 12.41 6.66
CA TYR A 138 37.24 13.46 7.18
C TYR A 138 37.37 13.31 8.69
N SER A 139 38.50 13.80 9.22
CA SER A 139 38.76 13.88 10.66
C SER A 139 38.83 15.34 11.04
N GLN A 140 38.15 15.73 12.11
CA GLN A 140 38.15 17.10 12.63
C GLN A 140 38.78 17.12 14.01
N VAL A 141 39.77 18.00 14.21
CA VAL A 141 40.36 18.26 15.51
C VAL A 141 39.95 19.67 15.95
N PHE A 142 39.35 19.77 17.14
CA PHE A 142 38.90 21.04 17.69
C PHE A 142 40.00 21.68 18.56
N LEU A 143 40.21 22.99 18.41
CA LEU A 143 41.11 23.78 19.25
C LEU A 143 40.35 24.95 19.86
N ASN A 144 40.41 25.06 21.18
CA ASN A 144 39.66 26.06 21.94
C ASN A 144 40.45 27.37 22.03
N ARG A 145 39.93 28.40 21.36
CA ARG A 145 40.53 29.75 21.34
C ARG A 145 40.61 30.41 22.71
N ASP A 146 39.65 30.17 23.60
CA ASP A 146 39.64 30.77 24.94
C ASP A 146 40.73 30.18 25.83
N LYS A 147 41.13 28.92 25.59
CA LYS A 147 42.25 28.26 26.29
C LYS A 147 43.61 28.63 25.71
N ARG A 148 43.72 28.66 24.38
CA ARG A 148 45.00 28.83 23.65
C ARG A 148 45.31 30.29 23.29
N GLY A 149 44.35 31.19 23.46
CA GLY A 149 44.51 32.62 23.25
C GLY A 149 44.95 32.96 21.82
N ARG A 150 45.93 33.86 21.67
CA ARG A 150 46.40 34.33 20.36
C ARG A 150 47.24 33.31 19.58
N GLN A 151 47.66 32.21 20.21
CA GLN A 151 48.52 31.19 19.59
C GLN A 151 47.74 30.09 18.86
N VAL A 152 46.41 30.02 19.05
CA VAL A 152 45.56 28.95 18.51
C VAL A 152 45.72 28.71 17.00
N SER A 153 45.98 29.75 16.21
CA SER A 153 46.17 29.61 14.76
C SER A 153 47.53 28.98 14.43
N ALA A 154 48.60 29.38 15.12
CA ALA A 154 49.92 28.77 14.94
C ALA A 154 49.93 27.31 15.41
N ASP A 155 49.27 27.02 16.54
CA ASP A 155 49.08 25.66 17.05
C ASP A 155 48.31 24.79 16.04
N ALA A 156 47.29 25.35 15.38
CA ALA A 156 46.50 24.64 14.37
C ALA A 156 47.32 24.31 13.13
N GLU A 157 48.14 25.24 12.65
CA GLU A 157 49.01 25.03 11.49
C GLU A 157 50.08 23.98 11.77
N GLN A 158 50.71 24.04 12.95
CA GLN A 158 51.68 23.03 13.36
C GLN A 158 51.04 21.64 13.50
N LEU A 159 49.88 21.56 14.14
CA LEU A 159 49.16 20.29 14.30
C LEU A 159 48.69 19.72 12.95
N LEU A 160 48.28 20.58 12.01
CA LEU A 160 47.92 20.16 10.66
C LEU A 160 49.14 19.58 9.92
N GLU A 161 50.31 20.21 10.04
CA GLU A 161 51.55 19.71 9.45
C GLU A 161 51.94 18.35 10.03
N GLU A 162 51.88 18.19 11.36
CA GLU A 162 52.15 16.92 12.05
C GLU A 162 51.18 15.80 11.62
N LEU A 163 49.87 16.09 11.54
CA LEU A 163 48.84 15.13 11.13
C LEU A 163 48.93 14.77 9.64
N SER A 164 49.38 15.71 8.79
CA SER A 164 49.55 15.47 7.35
C SER A 164 50.74 14.55 7.03
N GLN A 165 51.73 14.50 7.93
CA GLN A 165 52.95 13.70 7.75
C GLN A 165 52.84 12.28 8.33
N SER A 166 51.86 11.99 9.19
CA SER A 166 51.64 10.66 9.81
C SER A 166 50.20 10.15 9.65
N PRO A 167 49.86 9.50 8.52
CA PRO A 167 48.45 9.22 8.20
C PRO A 167 47.78 8.07 8.97
N VAL A 168 48.49 7.28 9.78
CA VAL A 168 48.02 5.91 10.10
C VAL A 168 47.73 5.63 11.58
N ASP A 169 48.08 6.48 12.55
CA ASP A 169 47.85 6.09 13.96
C ASP A 169 47.74 7.23 14.97
N VAL A 170 47.37 8.44 14.52
CA VAL A 170 47.13 9.54 15.48
C VAL A 170 45.72 9.43 16.00
N ASP A 171 45.59 9.12 17.29
CA ASP A 171 44.32 9.22 18.01
C ASP A 171 43.86 10.68 18.05
N ILE A 172 43.04 11.05 17.07
CA ILE A 172 42.49 12.40 16.90
C ILE A 172 41.67 12.85 18.11
N THR A 173 41.17 11.93 18.94
CA THR A 173 40.44 12.25 20.18
C THR A 173 41.36 12.81 21.27
N MET A 174 42.66 12.54 21.17
CA MET A 174 43.69 13.06 22.06
C MET A 174 44.45 14.25 21.49
N ALA A 175 44.37 14.50 20.18
CA ALA A 175 45.09 15.58 19.51
C ALA A 175 44.47 16.97 19.73
N GLY A 176 43.18 17.04 20.10
CA GLY A 176 42.42 18.28 20.26
C GLY A 176 42.05 18.67 21.67
N ASP A 177 41.43 19.84 21.80
CA ASP A 177 40.79 20.27 23.03
C ASP A 177 39.38 19.68 23.14
N ALA A 178 38.90 19.45 24.37
CA ALA A 178 37.54 18.98 24.59
C ALA A 178 36.50 20.01 24.12
N PHE A 179 35.41 19.52 23.52
CA PHE A 179 34.27 20.34 23.14
C PHE A 179 33.53 20.85 24.40
N MET A 180 32.73 21.91 24.27
CA MET A 180 31.91 22.42 25.38
C MET A 180 31.01 21.29 25.92
N GLY A 181 31.12 20.99 27.21
CA GLY A 181 30.40 19.88 27.88
C GLY A 181 31.23 18.61 28.15
N GLY A 182 32.53 18.58 27.78
CA GLY A 182 33.43 17.48 28.16
C GLY A 182 33.42 16.27 27.22
N TYR A 183 32.72 16.37 26.09
CA TYR A 183 32.75 15.36 25.04
C TYR A 183 34.06 15.50 24.24
N ARG A 184 34.75 14.37 24.05
CA ARG A 184 35.94 14.19 23.22
C ARG A 184 35.60 13.27 22.06
#